data_AF-A0A5N5T3B6-F1
#
_entry.id   AF-A0A5N5T3B6-F1
#
_cell.length_a   1.000
_cell.length_b   1.000
_cell.length_c   1.000
_cell.angle_alpha   90.00
_cell.angle_beta   90.00
_cell.angle_gamma   90.00
#
_symmetry.space_group_name_H-M   'P 1'
#
loop_
_entity.id
_entity.type
_entity.pdbx_description
1 polymer ?
#
loop_
_entity_poly.entity_id
_entity_poly.type
_entity_poly.pdbx_seq_one_letter_code
_entity_poly.pdbx_strand_id
1 'polypeptide(L)'
;GVGILAFTDDDHIVLIRRAKWVGEYPGFFDRPGGHPEPEKVPDIQENPQAKKTHASIANEIWNSPVDELVEEVGVSSDQIESPKLLGTVQNLSLPGRPSLEFLTSKQQGRYRIYLLMVQTFIAFKSEIDAGKKHRIHFVYFEISSQPFNYN
;
A
#
# COMPACT_ATOMS: atom_id res chain seq x y z
N GLY A 1 4.96 -9.79 -4.48
CA GLY A 1 3.92 -8.78 -4.74
C GLY A 1 4.48 -7.39 -4.54
N VAL A 2 3.61 -6.40 -4.62
CA VAL A 2 3.87 -5.01 -4.26
C VAL A 2 2.85 -4.57 -3.23
N GLY A 3 3.18 -3.50 -2.53
CA GLY A 3 2.38 -2.94 -1.47
C GLY A 3 2.59 -1.47 -1.30
N ILE A 4 1.56 -0.75 -0.90
CA ILE A 4 1.69 0.68 -0.64
C ILE A 4 1.03 1.08 0.67
N LEU A 5 1.81 1.77 1.49
CA LEU A 5 1.33 2.52 2.63
C LEU A 5 1.09 3.96 2.18
N ALA A 6 -0.18 4.34 2.11
CA ALA A 6 -0.59 5.69 1.74
C ALA A 6 -0.94 6.49 3.00
N PHE A 7 -0.28 7.63 3.16
CA PHE A 7 -0.59 8.62 4.18
C PHE A 7 -1.57 9.67 3.65
N THR A 8 -2.58 9.99 4.44
CA THR A 8 -3.46 11.13 4.24
C THR A 8 -2.83 12.41 4.79
N ASP A 9 -3.40 13.55 4.42
CA ASP A 9 -2.97 14.87 4.89
C ASP A 9 -3.26 15.14 6.38
N ASP A 10 -4.12 14.32 6.98
CA ASP A 10 -4.43 14.33 8.41
C ASP A 10 -3.69 13.24 9.20
N ASP A 11 -2.52 12.80 8.72
CA ASP A 11 -1.60 11.87 9.38
C ASP A 11 -2.18 10.46 9.66
N HIS A 12 -3.15 10.01 8.85
CA HIS A 12 -3.66 8.64 8.91
C HIS A 12 -3.07 7.76 7.80
N ILE A 13 -3.12 6.45 8.04
CA ILE A 13 -2.77 5.43 7.03
C ILE A 13 -4.04 4.83 6.44
N VAL A 14 -4.00 4.56 5.13
CA VAL A 14 -5.07 3.86 4.43
C VAL A 14 -4.88 2.34 4.59
N LEU A 15 -5.93 1.67 5.05
CA LEU A 15 -6.01 0.21 5.13
C LEU A 15 -7.33 -0.26 4.52
N ILE A 16 -7.32 -1.45 3.95
CA ILE A 16 -8.50 -2.15 3.43
C ILE A 16 -8.82 -3.36 4.30
N ARG A 17 -10.09 -3.74 4.41
CA ARG A 17 -10.50 -4.98 5.07
C ARG A 17 -10.83 -6.00 4.01
N ARG A 18 -10.07 -7.10 3.99
CA ARG A 18 -10.29 -8.20 3.04
C ARG A 18 -11.66 -8.82 3.26
N ALA A 19 -12.35 -9.15 2.18
CA ALA A 19 -13.64 -9.81 2.27
C ALA A 19 -13.52 -11.17 2.99
N LYS A 20 -14.59 -11.63 3.65
CA LYS A 20 -14.55 -12.89 4.42
C LYS A 20 -14.49 -14.15 3.56
N TRP A 21 -14.79 -14.04 2.27
CA TRP A 21 -14.88 -15.16 1.33
C TRP A 21 -13.64 -15.34 0.45
N VAL A 22 -12.56 -14.60 0.69
CA VAL A 22 -11.30 -14.77 -0.06
C VAL A 22 -10.48 -15.93 0.50
N GLY A 23 -9.67 -16.57 -0.34
CA GLY A 23 -8.83 -17.71 0.05
C GLY A 23 -7.66 -17.36 0.98
N GLU A 24 -7.09 -16.16 0.83
CA GLU A 24 -5.94 -15.72 1.63
C GLU A 24 -6.35 -14.59 2.60
N TYR A 25 -6.12 -14.82 3.90
CA TYR A 25 -6.34 -13.87 5.00
C TYR A 25 -7.75 -13.24 5.05
N PRO A 26 -8.83 -14.03 5.11
CA PRO A 26 -10.20 -13.52 5.09
C PRO A 26 -10.52 -12.65 6.32
N GLY A 27 -11.06 -11.45 6.09
CA GLY A 27 -11.45 -10.52 7.15
C GLY A 27 -10.30 -9.75 7.80
N PHE A 28 -9.04 -10.02 7.44
CA PHE A 28 -7.88 -9.28 7.95
C PHE A 28 -7.82 -7.88 7.33
N PHE A 29 -7.16 -6.97 8.06
CA PHE A 29 -6.74 -5.71 7.46
C PHE A 29 -5.51 -5.95 6.59
N ASP A 30 -5.48 -5.23 5.49
CA ASP A 30 -4.39 -5.22 4.53
C ASP A 30 -4.12 -3.77 4.13
N ARG A 31 -2.97 -3.55 3.53
CA ARG A 31 -2.63 -2.31 2.84
C ARG A 31 -2.82 -2.52 1.34
N PRO A 32 -3.23 -1.51 0.57
CA PRO A 32 -3.45 -1.67 -0.85
C PRO A 32 -2.24 -2.29 -1.58
N GLY A 33 -2.52 -3.10 -2.59
CA GLY A 33 -1.48 -3.72 -3.40
C GLY A 33 -1.82 -5.13 -3.88
N GLY A 34 -0.98 -5.63 -4.79
CA GLY A 34 -1.21 -6.91 -5.44
C GLY A 34 0.05 -7.52 -6.06
N HIS A 35 -0.13 -8.12 -7.22
CA HIS A 35 0.93 -8.81 -7.96
C HIS A 35 1.04 -8.19 -9.35
N PRO A 36 2.12 -7.42 -9.62
CA PRO A 36 2.32 -6.83 -10.94
C PRO A 36 2.41 -7.93 -11.99
N GLU A 37 1.68 -7.75 -13.09
CA GLU A 37 1.55 -8.75 -14.12
C GLU A 37 2.58 -8.49 -15.24
N PRO A 38 3.35 -9.49 -15.69
CA PRO A 38 4.40 -9.29 -16.71
C PRO A 38 3.91 -8.73 -18.05
N GLU A 39 2.62 -8.84 -18.35
CA GLU A 39 1.91 -8.30 -19.51
C GLU A 39 1.59 -6.81 -19.39
N LYS A 40 1.60 -6.24 -18.18
CA LYS A 40 1.40 -4.80 -17.94
C LYS A 40 2.66 -3.96 -18.18
N VAL A 41 3.81 -4.60 -18.35
CA VAL A 41 5.07 -3.93 -18.72
C VAL A 41 4.88 -3.14 -20.03
N PRO A 42 5.18 -1.82 -20.08
CA PRO A 42 4.84 -0.96 -21.21
C PRO A 42 5.28 -1.49 -22.58
N ASP A 43 6.53 -2.00 -22.67
CA ASP A 43 7.06 -2.57 -23.91
C ASP A 43 6.20 -3.71 -24.46
N ILE A 44 5.65 -4.55 -23.57
CA ILE A 44 4.82 -5.72 -23.93
C ILE A 44 3.40 -5.31 -24.30
N GLN A 45 2.85 -4.31 -23.61
CA GLN A 45 1.53 -3.78 -23.94
C GLN A 45 1.50 -3.18 -25.34
N GLU A 46 2.56 -2.46 -25.73
CA GLU A 46 2.70 -1.89 -27.07
C GLU A 46 2.98 -2.97 -28.12
N ASN A 47 3.83 -3.94 -27.80
CA ASN A 47 4.20 -5.03 -28.69
C ASN A 47 4.48 -6.31 -27.89
N PRO A 48 3.63 -7.35 -27.98
CA PRO A 48 3.81 -8.59 -27.23
C PRO A 48 5.11 -9.35 -27.54
N GLN A 49 5.77 -9.05 -28.67
CA GLN A 49 7.07 -9.62 -29.06
C GLN A 49 8.26 -8.73 -28.66
N ALA A 50 8.03 -7.57 -28.04
CA ALA A 50 9.08 -6.68 -27.58
C ALA A 50 9.95 -7.33 -26.50
N LYS A 51 11.23 -6.97 -26.50
CA LYS A 51 12.14 -7.39 -25.45
C LYS A 51 11.98 -6.47 -24.24
N LYS A 52 11.58 -7.04 -23.11
CA LYS A 52 11.52 -6.33 -21.82
C LYS A 52 12.87 -5.73 -21.47
N THR A 53 12.88 -4.45 -21.13
CA THR A 53 14.06 -3.78 -20.56
C THR A 53 13.95 -3.73 -19.02
N HIS A 54 15.08 -3.61 -18.33
CA HIS A 54 15.04 -3.39 -16.88
C HIS A 54 14.29 -2.09 -16.51
N ALA A 55 14.36 -1.08 -17.38
CA ALA A 55 13.68 0.19 -17.17
C ALA A 55 12.16 0.06 -17.26
N SER A 56 11.63 -0.69 -18.25
CA SER A 56 10.19 -0.91 -18.38
C SER A 56 9.64 -1.83 -17.29
N ILE A 57 10.42 -2.83 -16.86
CA ILE A 57 10.06 -3.66 -15.70
C ILE A 57 10.04 -2.81 -14.41
N ALA A 58 11.05 -1.95 -14.20
CA ALA A 58 11.09 -1.08 -13.04
C ALA A 58 9.92 -0.09 -13.04
N ASN A 59 9.53 0.41 -14.21
CA ASN A 59 8.35 1.28 -14.37
C ASN A 59 7.07 0.57 -13.90
N GLU A 60 6.82 -0.65 -14.35
CA GLU A 60 5.68 -1.47 -13.88
C GLU A 60 5.75 -1.72 -12.37
N ILE A 61 6.92 -2.07 -11.83
CA ILE A 61 7.09 -2.31 -10.39
C ILE A 61 6.80 -1.06 -9.55
N TRP A 62 7.16 0.13 -10.04
CA TRP A 62 6.94 1.39 -9.33
C TRP A 62 5.50 1.91 -9.44
N ASN A 63 4.83 1.66 -10.57
CA ASN A 63 3.50 2.21 -10.84
C ASN A 63 2.37 1.28 -10.42
N SER A 64 2.54 -0.04 -10.53
CA SER A 64 1.54 -1.01 -10.07
C SER A 64 1.02 -0.80 -8.65
N PRO A 65 1.83 -0.49 -7.61
CA PRO A 65 1.26 -0.19 -6.28
C PRO A 65 0.36 1.06 -6.26
N VAL A 66 0.63 2.04 -7.11
CA VAL A 66 -0.22 3.24 -7.25
C VAL A 66 -1.52 2.88 -7.96
N ASP A 67 -1.46 2.07 -9.01
CA ASP A 67 -2.64 1.58 -9.72
C ASP A 67 -3.56 0.79 -8.80
N GLU A 68 -3.00 -0.11 -7.99
CA GLU A 68 -3.76 -0.87 -6.96
C GLU A 68 -4.42 0.07 -5.94
N LEU A 69 -3.72 1.12 -5.51
CA LEU A 69 -4.30 2.12 -4.60
C LEU A 69 -5.47 2.87 -5.26
N VAL A 70 -5.38 3.22 -6.54
CA VAL A 70 -6.46 3.84 -7.31
C VAL A 70 -7.64 2.87 -7.46
N GLU A 71 -7.38 1.61 -7.83
CA GLU A 71 -8.41 0.61 -8.08
C GLU A 71 -9.15 0.17 -6.80
N GLU A 72 -8.43 -0.07 -5.70
CA GLU A 72 -9.00 -0.59 -4.46
C GLU A 72 -9.62 0.50 -3.57
N VAL A 73 -9.09 1.73 -3.63
CA VAL A 73 -9.51 2.84 -2.74
C VAL A 73 -10.27 3.93 -3.49
N GLY A 74 -10.11 4.04 -4.81
CA GLY A 74 -10.78 5.06 -5.62
C GLY A 74 -10.18 6.46 -5.46
N VAL A 75 -8.93 6.57 -5.02
CA VAL A 75 -8.21 7.86 -5.00
C VAL A 75 -7.76 8.22 -6.42
N SER A 76 -7.74 9.51 -6.73
CA SER A 76 -7.31 9.98 -8.05
C SER A 76 -5.78 9.99 -8.15
N SER A 77 -5.23 9.51 -9.27
CA SER A 77 -3.79 9.34 -9.46
C SER A 77 -3.01 10.66 -9.43
N ASP A 78 -3.62 11.78 -9.82
CA ASP A 78 -3.04 13.13 -9.74
C ASP A 78 -2.84 13.62 -8.29
N GLN A 79 -3.46 12.97 -7.32
CA GLN A 79 -3.33 13.30 -5.90
C GLN A 79 -2.30 12.44 -5.18
N ILE A 80 -1.67 11.49 -5.86
CA ILE A 80 -0.73 10.54 -5.25
C ILE A 80 0.68 11.00 -5.57
N GLU A 81 1.50 11.21 -4.54
CA GLU A 81 2.93 11.48 -4.75
C GLU A 81 3.65 10.24 -5.29
N SER A 82 4.79 10.46 -5.96
CA SER A 82 5.60 9.35 -6.45
C SER A 82 6.00 8.41 -5.31
N PRO A 83 5.77 7.09 -5.44
CA PRO A 83 6.00 6.15 -4.36
C PRO A 83 7.49 5.95 -4.09
N LYS A 84 7.84 5.81 -2.82
CA LYS A 84 9.20 5.54 -2.33
C LYS A 84 9.28 4.11 -1.86
N LEU A 85 10.26 3.35 -2.36
CA LEU A 85 10.51 2.00 -1.88
C LEU A 85 11.06 2.05 -0.45
N LEU A 86 10.35 1.42 0.49
CA LEU A 86 10.80 1.25 1.87
C LEU A 86 11.70 0.03 2.02
N GLY A 87 11.38 -1.06 1.32
CA GLY A 87 12.15 -2.29 1.36
C GLY A 87 11.36 -3.50 0.91
N THR A 88 11.81 -4.67 1.36
CA THR A 88 11.18 -5.96 1.08
C THR A 88 10.66 -6.59 2.36
N VAL A 89 9.49 -7.21 2.28
CA VAL A 89 8.92 -8.03 3.35
C VAL A 89 8.78 -9.46 2.84
N GLN A 90 9.10 -10.41 3.71
CA GLN A 90 8.95 -11.83 3.43
C GLN A 90 8.04 -12.46 4.49
N ASN A 91 6.97 -13.11 4.05
CA ASN A 91 6.13 -13.85 4.96
C ASN A 91 6.72 -15.26 5.18
N LEU A 92 7.33 -15.46 6.35
CA LEU A 92 7.98 -16.72 6.74
C LEU A 92 6.99 -17.84 7.11
N SER A 93 5.71 -17.51 7.30
CA SER A 93 4.63 -18.48 7.56
C SER A 93 4.07 -19.10 6.27
N LEU A 94 4.39 -18.52 5.12
CA LEU A 94 4.16 -19.05 3.78
C LEU A 94 5.51 -19.46 3.16
N PRO A 95 5.59 -19.96 1.91
CA PRO A 95 6.85 -20.33 1.26
C PRO A 95 7.87 -19.18 1.04
N GLY A 96 7.80 -18.10 1.81
CA GLY A 96 8.75 -17.00 1.77
C GLY A 96 8.59 -16.13 0.53
N ARG A 97 7.38 -15.94 0.01
CA ARG A 97 7.15 -15.06 -1.14
C ARG A 97 7.49 -13.61 -0.74
N PRO A 98 8.44 -12.94 -1.42
CA PRO A 98 8.78 -11.56 -1.11
C PRO A 98 7.72 -10.59 -1.66
N SER A 99 7.57 -9.48 -0.97
CA SER A 99 6.79 -8.32 -1.38
C SER A 99 7.66 -7.07 -1.29
N LEU A 100 7.55 -6.18 -2.27
CA LEU A 100 8.14 -4.84 -2.21
C LEU A 100 7.14 -3.90 -1.54
N GLU A 101 7.62 -3.14 -0.55
CA GLU A 101 6.78 -2.24 0.24
C GLU A 101 7.12 -0.80 -0.09
N PHE A 102 6.12 -0.03 -0.51
CA PHE A 102 6.23 1.35 -0.91
C PHE A 102 5.51 2.28 0.07
N LEU A 103 5.93 3.53 0.06
CA LEU A 103 5.34 4.64 0.79
C LEU A 103 4.90 5.73 -0.18
N THR A 104 3.71 6.27 0.02
CA THR A 104 3.30 7.52 -0.63
C THR A 104 2.50 8.41 0.33
N SER A 105 2.45 9.69 0.01
CA SER A 105 1.55 10.67 0.63
C SER A 105 0.59 11.21 -0.42
N LYS A 106 -0.59 11.61 0.03
CA LYS A 106 -1.54 12.34 -0.80
C LYS A 106 -1.15 13.82 -0.87
N GLN A 107 -1.08 14.40 -2.07
CA GLN A 107 -0.98 15.87 -2.23
C GLN A 107 -2.29 16.56 -1.83
N GLN A 108 -2.18 17.74 -1.20
CA GLN A 108 -3.30 18.53 -0.69
C GLN A 108 -4.41 18.72 -1.75
N GLY A 109 -5.60 18.22 -1.42
CA GLY A 109 -6.82 18.41 -2.22
C GLY A 109 -8.05 18.30 -1.35
N ARG A 110 -8.97 19.27 -1.45
CA ARG A 110 -10.18 19.47 -0.62
C ARG A 110 -11.26 18.40 -0.80
N TYR A 111 -10.91 17.13 -0.64
CA TYR A 111 -11.88 16.05 -0.52
C TYR A 111 -11.55 15.24 0.72
N ARG A 112 -12.47 15.29 1.68
CA ARG A 112 -12.58 14.25 2.71
C ARG A 112 -12.78 12.95 1.95
N ILE A 113 -11.77 12.09 1.96
CA ILE A 113 -12.02 10.67 1.71
C ILE A 113 -13.00 10.32 2.82
N TYR A 114 -14.27 10.16 2.47
CA TYR A 114 -15.19 9.47 3.35
C TYR A 114 -14.62 8.07 3.42
N LEU A 115 -13.80 7.81 4.44
CA LEU A 115 -13.55 6.46 4.89
C LEU A 115 -14.94 5.85 5.05
N LEU A 116 -15.38 5.08 4.08
CA LEU A 116 -16.49 4.16 4.22
C LEU A 116 -16.01 3.00 5.10
N MET A 117 -15.56 3.36 6.30
CA MET A 117 -14.82 2.55 7.26
C MET A 117 -14.95 3.08 8.70
N VAL A 118 -15.80 4.09 8.94
CA VAL A 118 -16.10 4.58 10.30
C VAL A 118 -16.72 3.48 11.21
N GLN A 119 -17.25 2.39 10.65
CA GLN A 119 -17.72 1.26 11.46
C GLN A 119 -16.60 0.30 11.90
N THR A 120 -15.43 0.34 11.27
CA THR A 120 -14.37 -0.66 11.51
C THR A 120 -13.35 -0.22 12.56
N PHE A 121 -13.15 1.09 12.72
CA PHE A 121 -12.25 1.63 13.76
C PHE A 121 -12.80 1.42 15.17
N ILE A 122 -14.14 1.45 15.34
CA ILE A 122 -14.81 1.11 16.60
C ILE A 122 -14.61 -0.38 16.93
N ALA A 123 -14.64 -1.26 15.92
CA ALA A 123 -14.38 -2.69 16.10
C ALA A 123 -12.92 -2.97 16.46
N PHE A 124 -11.96 -2.31 15.80
CA PHE A 124 -10.53 -2.46 16.09
C PHE A 124 -10.17 -1.99 17.50
N LYS A 125 -10.75 -0.87 17.96
CA LYS A 125 -10.62 -0.41 19.35
C LYS A 125 -11.24 -1.42 20.34
N SER A 126 -12.41 -1.99 20.01
CA SER A 126 -13.06 -2.98 20.88
C SER A 126 -12.29 -4.30 21.03
N GLU A 127 -11.51 -4.70 20.02
CA GLU A 127 -10.68 -5.92 20.07
C GLU A 127 -9.38 -5.71 20.88
N ILE A 128 -8.82 -4.50 20.85
CA ILE A 128 -7.70 -4.09 21.72
C ILE A 128 -8.18 -3.97 23.19
N ASP A 129 -9.34 -3.35 23.42
CA ASP A 129 -9.94 -3.21 24.75
C ASP A 129 -10.37 -4.57 25.37
N ALA A 130 -10.59 -5.60 24.53
CA ALA A 130 -10.90 -6.97 24.97
C ALA A 130 -9.66 -7.81 25.34
N GLY A 131 -8.45 -7.22 25.40
CA GLY A 131 -7.26 -7.87 25.94
C GLY A 131 -6.64 -8.97 25.07
N LYS A 132 -6.98 -9.06 23.79
CA LYS A 132 -6.35 -10.01 22.86
C LYS A 132 -4.94 -9.53 22.51
N LYS A 133 -3.91 -10.21 23.04
CA LYS A 133 -2.50 -9.92 22.75
C LYS A 133 -2.17 -10.24 21.29
N HIS A 134 -2.06 -9.22 20.46
CA HIS A 134 -1.37 -9.30 19.18
C HIS A 134 0.00 -8.64 19.34
N ARG A 135 1.09 -9.44 19.25
CA ARG A 135 2.45 -8.90 19.13
C ARG A 135 2.62 -8.37 17.71
N ILE A 136 2.26 -7.11 17.49
CA ILE A 136 2.63 -6.37 16.30
C ILE A 136 3.91 -5.63 16.66
N HIS A 137 5.04 -6.06 16.10
CA HIS A 137 6.28 -5.29 16.16
C HIS A 137 6.13 -4.11 15.20
N PHE A 138 5.65 -2.97 15.70
CA PHE A 138 5.80 -1.70 15.01
C PHE A 138 7.29 -1.33 15.08
N VAL A 139 7.98 -1.37 13.94
CA VAL A 139 9.22 -0.59 13.80
C VAL A 139 8.77 0.85 13.67
N TYR A 140 8.75 1.56 14.80
CA TYR A 140 8.57 3.00 14.81
C TYR A 140 9.75 3.62 14.06
N PHE A 141 9.52 4.12 12.85
CA PHE A 141 10.32 5.25 12.37
C PHE A 141 9.70 6.49 13.01
N GLU A 142 10.33 6.98 14.07
CA GLU A 142 10.05 8.32 14.58
C GLU A 142 10.57 9.31 13.55
N ILE A 143 9.76 9.65 12.54
CA ILE A 143 10.02 10.82 11.72
C ILE A 143 9.69 12.01 12.62
N SER A 144 10.72 12.52 13.31
CA SER A 144 10.56 13.70 14.15
C SER A 144 9.99 14.84 13.32
N SER A 145 8.94 15.48 13.81
CA SER A 145 8.31 16.67 13.22
C SER A 145 9.16 17.94 13.36
N GLN A 146 10.49 17.82 13.42
CA GLN A 146 11.37 18.98 13.37
C GLN A 146 11.55 19.39 11.90
N PRO A 147 11.34 20.67 11.54
CA PRO A 147 11.69 21.14 10.21
C PRO A 147 13.18 20.88 9.98
N PHE A 148 13.51 20.21 8.86
CA PHE A 148 14.88 20.13 8.35
C PHE A 148 15.33 21.55 8.01
N ASN A 149 16.03 22.21 8.93
CA ASN A 149 16.71 23.47 8.65
C ASN A 149 17.95 23.15 7.80
N TYR A 150 17.91 23.54 6.53
CA TYR A 150 19.13 23.74 5.76
C TYR A 150 19.80 25.02 6.26
N ASN A 151 21.01 24.87 6.83
CA ASN A 151 22.00 25.95 6.88
C ASN A 151 22.97 25.77 5.72
#